data_AF-A0A2M6WR61-F1
#
_entry.id   AF-A0A2M6WR61-F1
#
_cell.length_a   1.000
_cell.length_b   1.000
_cell.length_c   1.000
_cell.angle_alpha   90.00
_cell.angle_beta   90.00
_cell.angle_gamma   90.00
#
_symmetry.space_group_name_H-M   'P 1'
#
loop_
_entity.id
_entity.type
_entity.pdbx_description
1 polymer ?
#
loop_
_entity_poly.entity_id
_entity_poly.type
_entity_poly.pdbx_seq_one_letter_code
_entity_poly.pdbx_strand_id
1 'polypeptide(L)'
;MSETKENKITVDFVIEQKAKIEKLIKRAKMDLEFLRENIKNIETPIERRTESQQEEPKTIAKIELLRKALVRIEYNNYGKCRGCGEEIQTNRLKALPTTEHCTKCAK
;
A
#
# COMPACT_ATOMS: atom_id res chain seq x y z
N MET A 1 16.64 29.68 15.37
CA MET A 1 15.20 29.82 15.65
C MET A 1 14.49 28.79 14.81
N SER A 2 13.85 27.85 15.49
CA SER A 2 13.47 26.54 14.96
C SER A 2 12.31 26.66 13.98
N GLU A 3 12.58 26.52 12.68
CA GLU A 3 11.55 26.21 11.70
C GLU A 3 11.07 24.78 11.97
N THR A 4 10.06 24.64 12.84
CA THR A 4 9.21 23.46 12.86
C THR A 4 8.57 23.37 11.48
N LYS A 5 9.21 22.61 10.57
CA LYS A 5 8.60 22.17 9.32
C LYS A 5 7.33 21.42 9.69
N GLU A 6 6.19 22.12 9.64
CA GLU A 6 4.88 21.55 9.87
C GLU A 6 4.73 20.37 8.92
N ASN A 7 4.69 19.18 9.49
CA ASN A 7 4.66 17.93 8.75
C ASN A 7 3.23 17.66 8.25
N LYS A 8 2.68 18.62 7.52
CA LYS A 8 1.28 18.73 7.12
C LYS A 8 1.04 18.03 5.79
N ILE A 9 -0.17 17.49 5.63
CA ILE A 9 -0.60 16.87 4.37
C ILE A 9 -1.01 17.97 3.40
N THR A 10 -0.24 18.16 2.33
CA THR A 10 -0.53 19.12 1.26
C THR A 10 -1.11 18.42 0.03
N VAL A 11 -1.73 19.19 -0.87
CA VAL A 11 -2.23 18.66 -2.17
C VAL A 11 -1.09 18.03 -2.97
N ASP A 12 0.07 18.71 -3.06
CA ASP A 12 1.24 18.18 -3.75
C ASP A 12 1.72 16.86 -3.18
N PHE A 13 1.73 16.73 -1.84
CA PHE A 13 2.06 15.48 -1.18
C PHE A 13 1.08 14.36 -1.56
N VAL A 14 -0.23 14.65 -1.60
CA VAL A 14 -1.25 13.67 -1.99
C VAL A 14 -1.06 13.24 -3.46
N ILE A 15 -0.74 14.17 -4.36
CA ILE A 15 -0.43 13.88 -5.77
C ILE A 15 0.80 12.98 -5.87
N GLU A 16 1.87 13.28 -5.13
CA GLU A 16 3.08 12.47 -5.06
C GLU A 16 2.78 11.05 -4.57
N GLN A 17 2.00 10.93 -3.48
CA GLN A 17 1.61 9.63 -2.95
C GLN A 17 0.71 8.86 -3.91
N LYS A 18 -0.22 9.51 -4.60
CA LYS A 18 -1.07 8.88 -5.63
C LYS A 18 -0.21 8.25 -6.72
N ALA A 19 0.71 9.02 -7.30
CA ALA A 19 1.61 8.52 -8.34
C ALA A 19 2.48 7.36 -7.85
N LYS A 20 2.94 7.41 -6.59
CA LYS A 20 3.67 6.31 -5.96
C LYS A 20 2.81 5.05 -5.82
N ILE A 21 1.58 5.18 -5.31
CA ILE A 21 0.65 4.05 -5.13
C ILE A 21 0.30 3.41 -6.47
N GLU A 22 0.04 4.19 -7.51
CA GLU A 22 -0.23 3.68 -8.86
C GLU A 22 0.95 2.87 -9.42
N LYS A 23 2.18 3.36 -9.25
CA LYS A 23 3.40 2.61 -9.63
C LYS A 23 3.52 1.29 -8.86
N LEU A 24 3.21 1.29 -7.56
CA LEU A 24 3.23 0.07 -6.73
C LEU A 24 2.18 -0.95 -7.19
N ILE A 25 0.97 -0.51 -7.54
CA ILE A 25 -0.08 -1.38 -8.09
C ILE A 25 0.37 -1.98 -9.42
N LYS A 26 0.93 -1.16 -10.32
CA LYS A 26 1.42 -1.62 -11.62
C LYS A 26 2.45 -2.73 -11.44
N ARG A 27 3.43 -2.53 -10.55
CA ARG A 27 4.48 -3.54 -10.26
C ARG A 27 3.88 -4.81 -9.66
N ALA A 28 3.06 -4.70 -8.63
CA ALA A 28 2.45 -5.87 -7.99
C ALA A 28 1.56 -6.67 -8.96
N LYS A 29 0.90 -6.03 -9.93
CA LYS A 29 0.15 -6.73 -10.98
C LYS A 29 1.05 -7.51 -11.92
N MET A 30 2.18 -6.94 -12.34
CA MET A 30 3.17 -7.65 -13.18
C MET A 30 3.76 -8.85 -12.42
N ASP A 31 4.10 -8.66 -11.14
CA ASP A 31 4.60 -9.74 -10.28
C ASP A 31 3.55 -10.87 -10.16
N LEU A 32 2.28 -10.52 -9.95
CA LEU A 32 1.17 -11.48 -9.86
C LEU A 32 0.96 -12.26 -11.17
N GLU A 33 1.04 -11.57 -12.31
CA GLU A 33 0.91 -12.19 -13.63
C GLU A 33 2.04 -13.21 -13.87
N PHE A 34 3.28 -12.80 -13.59
CA PHE A 34 4.45 -13.69 -13.69
C PHE A 34 4.35 -14.92 -12.79
N LEU A 35 3.90 -14.75 -11.54
CA LEU A 35 3.67 -15.88 -10.62
C LEU A 35 2.65 -16.87 -11.19
N ARG A 36 1.53 -16.38 -11.73
CA ARG A 36 0.47 -17.21 -12.31
C ARG A 36 0.93 -17.97 -13.56
N GLU A 37 1.73 -17.35 -14.40
CA GLU A 37 2.30 -18.00 -15.58
C GLU A 37 3.27 -19.11 -15.20
N ASN A 38 4.13 -18.87 -14.21
CA ASN A 38 5.07 -19.88 -13.75
C ASN A 38 4.36 -21.08 -13.10
N ILE A 39 3.31 -20.87 -12.31
CA ILE A 39 2.52 -21.97 -11.69
C ILE A 39 1.94 -22.92 -12.75
N LYS A 40 1.51 -22.41 -13.91
CA LYS A 40 0.97 -23.23 -15.01
C LYS A 40 1.99 -24.19 -15.61
N ASN A 41 3.29 -23.89 -15.49
CA ASN A 41 4.38 -24.64 -16.09
C ASN A 41 5.09 -25.60 -15.10
N ILE A 42 4.54 -25.80 -13.90
CA ILE A 42 5.16 -26.66 -12.87
C ILE A 42 4.60 -28.10 -12.99
N GLU A 43 5.32 -28.96 -13.71
CA GLU A 43 5.22 -30.43 -13.59
C GLU A 43 6.03 -30.90 -12.36
N THR A 44 5.69 -30.50 -11.13
CA THR A 44 6.45 -30.99 -9.96
C THR A 44 5.59 -31.53 -8.80
N PRO A 45 6.14 -32.48 -8.01
CA PRO A 45 5.44 -33.16 -6.92
C PRO A 45 4.82 -32.20 -5.89
N ILE A 46 3.74 -32.69 -5.31
CA ILE A 46 2.68 -32.00 -4.56
C ILE A 46 3.21 -31.18 -3.35
N GLU A 47 4.43 -31.45 -2.87
CA GLU A 47 5.00 -30.93 -1.64
C GLU A 47 5.62 -29.51 -1.73
N ARG A 48 6.00 -29.01 -2.93
CA ARG A 48 6.44 -27.60 -3.13
C ARG A 48 5.29 -26.60 -3.33
N ARG A 49 4.05 -27.08 -3.28
CA ARG A 49 2.85 -26.24 -3.52
C ARG A 49 2.60 -25.26 -2.38
N THR A 50 2.96 -25.59 -1.14
CA THR A 50 2.53 -24.83 0.04
C THR A 50 3.18 -23.45 0.21
N GLU A 51 4.42 -23.25 -0.26
CA GLU A 51 5.12 -21.95 -0.15
C GLU A 51 4.78 -21.00 -1.30
N SER A 52 4.76 -21.52 -2.54
CA SER A 52 4.41 -20.75 -3.75
C SER A 52 2.93 -20.33 -3.79
N GLN A 53 2.02 -21.14 -3.23
CA GLN A 53 0.60 -20.81 -3.11
C GLN A 53 0.31 -19.62 -2.18
N GLN A 54 1.23 -19.24 -1.29
CA GLN A 54 1.01 -18.13 -0.36
C GLN A 54 1.42 -16.77 -0.95
N GLU A 55 2.23 -16.73 -2.00
CA GLU A 55 2.72 -15.47 -2.56
C GLU A 55 1.67 -14.72 -3.39
N GLU A 56 0.85 -15.46 -4.14
CA GLU A 56 -0.29 -14.91 -4.87
C GLU A 56 -1.31 -14.19 -3.95
N PRO A 57 -1.90 -14.83 -2.92
CA PRO A 57 -2.88 -14.17 -2.05
C PRO A 57 -2.29 -12.98 -1.30
N LYS A 58 -1.01 -13.04 -0.91
CA LYS A 58 -0.29 -11.88 -0.32
C LYS A 58 -0.20 -10.72 -1.30
N THR A 59 0.12 -11.00 -2.56
CA THR A 59 0.23 -9.98 -3.62
C THR A 59 -1.13 -9.38 -3.94
N ILE A 60 -2.19 -10.18 -4.00
CA ILE A 60 -3.57 -9.72 -4.18
C ILE A 60 -3.97 -8.80 -3.02
N ALA A 61 -3.78 -9.23 -1.77
CA ALA A 61 -4.10 -8.42 -0.60
C ALA A 61 -3.35 -7.08 -0.61
N LYS A 62 -2.07 -7.08 -1.02
CA LYS A 62 -1.28 -5.86 -1.18
C LYS A 62 -1.88 -4.91 -2.22
N ILE A 63 -2.30 -5.43 -3.39
CA ILE A 63 -2.97 -4.63 -4.43
C ILE A 63 -4.27 -4.03 -3.90
N GLU A 64 -5.06 -4.79 -3.13
CA GLU A 64 -6.29 -4.30 -2.54
C GLU A 64 -6.06 -3.17 -1.53
N LEU A 65 -5.05 -3.29 -0.67
CA LEU A 65 -4.67 -2.23 0.26
C LEU A 65 -4.24 -0.95 -0.48
N LEU A 66 -3.49 -1.09 -1.57
CA LEU A 66 -3.09 0.04 -2.41
C LEU A 66 -4.31 0.68 -3.11
N ARG A 67 -5.25 -0.12 -3.62
CA ARG A 67 -6.50 0.39 -4.20
C ARG A 67 -7.34 1.13 -3.17
N LYS A 68 -7.47 0.60 -1.94
CA LYS A 68 -8.15 1.30 -0.84
C LYS A 68 -7.52 2.65 -0.54
N ALA A 69 -6.19 2.75 -0.61
CA ALA A 69 -5.50 4.03 -0.46
C ALA A 69 -5.85 5.02 -1.58
N LEU A 70 -5.92 4.59 -2.84
CA LEU A 70 -6.38 5.44 -3.96
C LEU A 70 -7.83 5.90 -3.79
N VAL A 71 -8.73 5.00 -3.39
CA VAL A 71 -10.12 5.36 -3.09
C VAL A 71 -10.17 6.45 -2.03
N ARG A 72 -9.37 6.35 -0.96
CA ARG A 72 -9.31 7.40 0.06
C ARG A 72 -8.80 8.73 -0.49
N ILE A 73 -7.90 8.72 -1.48
CA ILE A 73 -7.47 9.94 -2.16
C ILE A 73 -8.64 10.56 -2.94
N GLU A 74 -9.39 9.75 -3.68
CA GLU A 74 -10.57 10.21 -4.45
C GLU A 74 -11.64 10.84 -3.54
N TYR A 75 -11.83 10.29 -2.35
CA TYR A 75 -12.77 10.81 -1.34
C TYR A 75 -12.18 11.90 -0.42
N ASN A 76 -10.99 12.46 -0.72
CA ASN A 76 -10.31 13.47 0.11
C ASN A 76 -10.12 13.07 1.60
N ASN A 77 -10.05 11.76 1.87
CA ASN A 77 -9.88 11.17 3.19
C ASN A 77 -8.50 10.49 3.37
N TYR A 78 -7.63 10.62 2.38
CA TYR A 78 -6.27 10.13 2.47
C TYR A 78 -5.48 10.92 3.52
N GLY A 79 -4.75 10.19 4.35
CA GLY A 79 -3.95 10.80 5.41
C GLY A 79 -4.72 11.25 6.65
N LYS A 80 -6.03 10.98 6.75
CA LYS A 80 -6.77 11.05 8.03
C LYS A 80 -6.78 9.71 8.73
N CYS A 81 -6.58 9.69 10.05
CA CYS A 81 -6.62 8.47 10.85
C CYS A 81 -8.07 7.98 10.96
N ARG A 82 -8.33 6.70 10.70
CA ARG A 82 -9.68 6.11 10.91
C ARG A 82 -10.07 5.96 12.38
N GLY A 83 -9.10 5.90 13.29
CA GLY A 83 -9.34 5.73 14.72
C GLY A 83 -9.67 7.03 15.45
N CYS A 84 -8.87 8.08 15.23
CA CYS A 84 -9.02 9.36 15.94
C CYS A 84 -9.40 10.55 15.06
N GLY A 85 -9.46 10.39 13.73
CA GLY A 85 -9.73 11.49 12.79
C GLY A 85 -8.58 12.46 12.55
N GLU A 86 -7.53 12.46 13.37
CA GLU A 86 -6.34 13.32 13.22
C GLU A 86 -5.54 13.01 11.94
N GLU A 87 -4.73 13.95 11.49
CA GLU A 87 -3.79 13.73 10.38
C GLU A 87 -2.75 12.66 10.74
N ILE A 88 -2.48 11.79 9.77
CA ILE A 88 -1.41 10.81 9.81
C ILE A 88 -0.11 11.52 9.42
N GLN A 89 0.92 11.37 10.24
CA GLN A 89 2.25 11.92 9.97
C GLN A 89 2.74 11.57 8.55
N THR A 90 3.14 12.58 7.76
CA THR A 90 3.55 12.35 6.37
C THR A 90 4.72 11.36 6.26
N ASN A 91 5.65 11.36 7.22
CA ASN A 91 6.76 10.39 7.26
C ASN A 91 6.25 8.95 7.33
N ARG A 92 5.14 8.71 8.05
CA ARG A 92 4.48 7.40 8.11
C ARG A 92 3.83 7.06 6.78
N LEU A 93 3.15 8.00 6.13
CA LEU A 93 2.55 7.79 4.80
C LEU A 93 3.63 7.56 3.73
N LYS A 94 4.78 8.24 3.81
CA LYS A 94 5.93 8.01 2.92
C LYS A 94 6.47 6.59 3.05
N ALA A 95 6.57 6.08 4.28
CA ALA A 95 7.03 4.73 4.57
C ALA A 95 5.97 3.66 4.23
N LEU A 96 4.72 3.89 4.63
CA LEU A 96 3.59 2.98 4.47
C LEU A 96 2.36 3.75 3.93
N PRO A 97 2.25 3.93 2.60
CA PRO A 97 1.18 4.72 1.98
C PRO A 97 -0.21 4.09 2.11
N THR A 98 -0.29 2.82 2.51
CA THR A 98 -1.56 2.12 2.75
C THR A 98 -2.07 2.27 4.18
N THR A 99 -1.35 2.96 5.07
CA THR A 99 -1.74 3.06 6.48
C THR A 99 -3.07 3.82 6.63
N GLU A 100 -3.96 3.26 7.45
CA GLU A 100 -5.24 3.89 7.82
C GLU A 100 -5.21 4.53 9.20
N HIS A 101 -4.14 4.28 9.96
CA HIS A 101 -3.99 4.74 11.34
C HIS A 101 -2.73 5.59 11.53
N CYS A 102 -2.83 6.57 12.42
CA CYS A 102 -1.69 7.33 12.92
C CYS A 102 -0.86 6.47 13.88
N THR A 103 0.35 6.94 14.21
CA THR A 103 1.26 6.23 15.12
C THR A 103 0.65 6.01 16.51
N LYS A 104 -0.27 6.87 16.97
CA LYS A 104 -0.95 6.69 18.26
C LYS A 104 -1.96 5.53 18.22
N CYS A 105 -2.78 5.44 17.17
CA CYS A 105 -3.83 4.42 17.04
C CYS A 105 -3.33 3.06 16.55
N ALA A 106 -2.13 3.01 15.97
CA ALA A 106 -1.51 1.77 15.50
C ALA A 106 -0.61 1.09 16.55
N LYS A 107 -0.48 1.69 17.74
CA LYS A 107 0.23 1.12 18.89
C LYS A 107 -0.70 0.25 19.72
#